data_AF-A0A0J8GAG3-F1
#
_entry.id   AF-A0A0J8GAG3-F1
#
_cell.length_a   1.000
_cell.length_b   1.000
_cell.length_c   1.000
_cell.angle_alpha   90.00
_cell.angle_beta   90.00
_cell.angle_gamma   90.00
#
_symmetry.space_group_name_H-M   'P 1'
#
loop_
_entity.id
_entity.type
_entity.pdbx_description
1 polymer ?
#
loop_
_entity_poly.entity_id
_entity_poly.type
_entity_poly.pdbx_seq_one_letter_code
_entity_poly.pdbx_strand_id
1 'polypeptide(L)' 'MTSYFVNIGIFSSAALLLVATISKSMLIMFIALILAVITQTLYRKKYPRKNKSFRELLDERSEKR' A
#
# COMPACT_ATOMS: atom_id res chain seq x y z
N MET A 1 5.25 15.25 -2.84
CA MET A 1 5.86 14.75 -1.58
C MET A 1 5.22 13.46 -1.03
N THR A 2 3.89 13.28 -1.04
CA THR A 2 3.22 12.15 -0.37
C THR A 2 3.35 10.76 -1.02
N SER A 3 3.92 10.62 -2.23
CA SER A 3 4.14 9.29 -2.85
C SER A 3 5.32 8.56 -2.23
N TYR A 4 6.39 9.30 -1.92
CA TYR A 4 7.60 8.77 -1.29
C TYR A 4 7.33 8.18 0.10
N PHE A 5 6.46 8.82 0.90
CA PHE A 5 6.09 8.32 2.24
C PHE A 5 5.45 6.93 2.21
N VAL A 6 4.58 6.67 1.23
CA VAL A 6 3.99 5.33 1.07
C VAL A 6 5.07 4.32 0.69
N ASN A 7 5.91 4.64 -0.29
CA ASN A 7 6.97 3.73 -0.73
C ASN A 7 7.97 3.44 0.39
N ILE A 8 8.34 4.46 1.18
CA ILE A 8 9.20 4.30 2.36
C ILE A 8 8.52 3.42 3.41
N GLY A 9 7.21 3.59 3.65
CA GLY A 9 6.45 2.74 4.57
C GLY A 9 6.38 1.27 4.11
N ILE A 10 6.19 1.03 2.81
CA ILE A 10 6.17 -0.33 2.23
C ILE A 10 7.57 -0.95 2.35
N PHE A 11 8.60 -0.18 2.02
CA PHE A 11 9.99 -0.64 2.08
C PHE A 11 10.43 -0.93 3.53
N SER A 12 10.10 -0.05 4.47
CA SER A 12 10.48 -0.22 5.89
C SER A 12 9.75 -1.40 6.53
N SER A 13 8.46 -1.59 6.23
CA SER A 13 7.70 -2.76 6.71
C SER A 13 8.25 -4.07 6.13
N ALA A 14 8.63 -4.12 4.85
CA ALA A 14 9.28 -5.28 4.25
C ALA A 14 10.67 -5.57 4.87
N ALA A 15 11.49 -4.53 5.09
CA ALA A 15 12.80 -4.67 5.72
C ALA A 15 12.69 -5.19 7.17
N LEU A 16 11.72 -4.68 7.94
CA LEU A 16 11.42 -5.18 9.29
C LEU A 16 10.98 -6.64 9.29
N LEU A 17 10.17 -7.05 8.30
CA LEU A 17 9.73 -8.43 8.16
C LEU A 17 10.89 -9.38 7.85
N LEU A 18 11.85 -8.94 7.01
CA LEU A 18 13.07 -9.68 6.72
C LEU A 18 13.92 -9.88 7.99
N VAL A 19 14.14 -8.81 8.77
CA VAL A 19 14.88 -8.87 10.04
C VAL A 19 14.17 -9.76 11.06
N ALA A 20 12.84 -9.68 11.15
CA ALA A 20 12.03 -10.55 12.02
C ALA A 20 12.20 -12.03 11.66
N THR A 21 12.23 -12.33 10.35
CA THR A 21 12.37 -13.70 9.84
C THR A 21 13.74 -14.29 10.20
N ILE A 22 14.81 -13.50 10.05
CA ILE A 22 16.18 -13.93 10.39
C ILE A 22 16.33 -14.10 11.91
N SER A 23 15.82 -13.14 12.68
CA SER A 23 15.92 -13.15 14.16
C SER A 23 14.95 -14.14 14.84
N LYS A 24 14.01 -14.73 14.09
CA LYS A 24 12.89 -15.56 14.61
C LYS A 24 12.09 -14.88 15.73
N SER A 25 12.13 -13.55 15.79
CA SER A 25 11.47 -12.79 16.84
C SER A 25 10.01 -12.54 16.46
N MET A 26 9.10 -13.25 17.13
CA MET A 26 7.66 -13.07 16.93
C MET A 26 7.19 -11.64 17.23
N LEU A 27 7.87 -10.94 18.15
CA LEU A 27 7.53 -9.57 18.54
C LEU A 27 7.82 -8.58 17.39
N ILE A 28 8.99 -8.71 16.76
CA ILE A 28 9.37 -7.86 15.61
C ILE A 28 8.47 -8.15 14.40
N MET A 29 8.09 -9.42 14.21
CA MET A 29 7.17 -9.82 13.16
C MET A 29 5.79 -9.16 13.32
N PHE A 30 5.28 -9.11 14.56
CA PHE A 30 4.00 -8.46 14.87
C PHE A 30 4.04 -6.95 14.57
N ILE A 31 5.13 -6.28 14.96
CA ILE A 31 5.34 -4.84 14.68
C ILE A 31 5.41 -4.59 13.17
N ALA A 32 6.15 -5.40 12.43
CA ALA A 32 6.25 -5.31 10.97
C ALA A 32 4.88 -5.43 10.29
N LEU A 33 4.03 -6.34 10.80
CA LEU A 33 2.69 -6.57 10.28
C LEU A 33 1.77 -5.36 10.53
N ILE A 34 1.79 -4.80 11.75
CA ILE A 34 1.03 -3.59 12.09
C ILE A 34 1.44 -2.43 11.17
N LEU A 35 2.74 -2.25 10.95
CA LEU A 35 3.28 -1.20 10.09
C LEU A 35 2.82 -1.36 8.63
N ALA A 36 2.81 -2.60 8.13
CA ALA A 36 2.35 -2.92 6.79
C ALA A 36 0.85 -2.61 6.62
N VAL A 37 0.02 -2.99 7.59
CA VAL A 37 -1.44 -2.73 7.57
C VAL A 37 -1.74 -1.23 7.58
N ILE A 38 -1.06 -0.45 8.43
CA ILE A 38 -1.22 1.01 8.47
C ILE A 38 -0.84 1.61 7.12
N THR A 39 0.31 1.21 6.57
CA THR A 39 0.79 1.71 5.28
C THR A 39 -0.19 1.38 4.15
N GLN A 40 -0.72 0.15 4.13
CA GLN A 40 -1.70 -0.27 3.13
C GLN A 40 -3.03 0.47 3.27
N THR A 41 -3.45 0.77 4.51
CA THR A 41 -4.66 1.56 4.79
C THR A 41 -4.51 2.99 4.30
N LEU A 42 -3.35 3.62 4.56
CA LEU A 42 -3.02 4.95 4.05
C LEU A 42 -2.96 4.95 2.51
N TYR A 43 -2.37 3.92 1.92
CA TYR A 43 -2.33 3.78 0.46
C TYR A 43 -3.74 3.69 -0.14
N ARG A 44 -4.62 2.85 0.42
CA ARG A 44 -6.02 2.73 -0.04
C ARG A 44 -6.82 4.01 0.15
N LYS A 45 -6.60 4.75 1.24
CA LYS A 45 -7.26 6.04 1.48
C LYS A 45 -6.81 7.09 0.47
N LYS A 46 -5.53 7.08 0.08
CA LYS A 46 -4.95 8.04 -0.85
C LYS A 46 -5.21 7.71 -2.31
N TYR A 47 -5.16 6.43 -2.65
CA TYR A 47 -5.52 5.89 -3.95
C TYR A 47 -6.74 4.99 -3.76
N PRO A 48 -7.93 5.59 -3.49
CA PRO A 48 -9.15 4.81 -3.48
C PRO A 48 -9.21 4.14 -4.85
N ARG A 49 -9.32 2.80 -4.87
CA ARG A 49 -9.61 2.09 -6.10
C ARG A 49 -10.93 2.69 -6.61
N LYS A 50 -10.84 3.63 -7.55
CA LYS A 50 -11.94 3.85 -8.48
C LYS A 50 -11.98 2.57 -9.29
N ASN A 51 -12.69 1.57 -8.80
CA ASN A 51 -13.16 0.47 -9.61
C ASN A 51 -14.15 1.09 -10.61
N LYS A 52 -13.63 1.91 -11.53
CA LYS A 52 -14.40 2.31 -12.68
C LYS A 52 -14.63 1.03 -13.44
N SER A 53 -15.90 0.66 -13.62
CA SER A 53 -16.20 -0.46 -14.48
C SER A 53 -15.60 -0.18 -15.86
N PHE A 54 -15.27 -1.21 -16.63
CA PHE A 54 -14.72 -1.03 -17.97
C PHE A 54 -15.61 -0.11 -18.84
N ARG A 55 -16.92 -0.11 -18.55
CA ARG A 55 -17.94 0.79 -19.10
C ARG A 55 -17.67 2.27 -18.76
N GLU A 56 -17.42 2.61 -17.50
CA GLU A 56 -17.11 3.98 -17.08
C GLU A 56 -15.78 4.50 -17.67
N LEU A 57 -14.83 3.62 -17.97
CA LEU A 57 -13.58 3.98 -18.65
C LEU A 57 -13.78 4.23 -20.16
N LEU A 58 -14.78 3.59 -20.77
CA LEU A 58 -15.14 3.81 -22.16
C LEU A 58 -15.94 5.11 -22.33
N ASP A 59 -16.89 5.38 -21.42
CA ASP A 59 -17.71 6.61 -21.44
C ASP A 59 -16.85 7.87 -21.27
N GLU A 60 -15.87 7.85 -20.36
CA GLU A 60 -14.94 8.98 -20.13
C GLU A 60 -13.99 9.21 -21.33
N ARG A 61 -13.78 8.19 -22.18
CA ARG A 61 -13.03 8.33 -23.44
C ARG A 61 -13.90 8.83 -24.59
N SER A 62 -15.20 8.50 -24.63
CA SER A 62 -16.11 9.02 -25.65
C SER A 62 -16.51 10.47 -25.41
N GLU A 63 -16.63 10.89 -24.14
CA GLU A 63 -17.04 12.26 -23.78
C GLU A 63 -15.91 13.29 -23.95
N LYS A 64 -14.65 12.84 -24.03
CA LYS A 64 -13.47 13.67 -24.33
C LYS A 64 -13.21 13.85 -25.83
N ARG A 65 -14.07 13.31 -26.70
CA ARG A 65 -13.96 13.42 -28.16
C ARG A 65 -14.98 14.42 -28.69
#